data_AF-A0A2A5ETX4-F1
#
_entry.id   AF-A0A2A5ETX4-F1
#
_cell.length_a   1.000
_cell.length_b   1.000
_cell.length_c   1.000
_cell.angle_alpha   90.00
_cell.angle_beta   90.00
_cell.angle_gamma   90.00
#
_symmetry.space_group_name_H-M   'P 1'
#
loop_
_entity.id
_entity.type
_entity.pdbx_description
1 polymer ?
#
loop_
_entity_poly.entity_id
_entity_poly.type
_entity_poly.pdbx_seq_one_letter_code
_entity_poly.pdbx_strand_id
1 'polypeptide(L)'
;MVAETLFPTPFRLTSQIAEADRASAKTLKATQNEVEARAAADSFEAHFLATFVESMFSGIKADGPFGGGQGETVFRSLLNQEYGAAMSRSGGVGIADSVFQEILRIQEASQ
;
A
#
# COMPACT_ATOMS: atom_id res chain seq x y z
N MET A 1 58.65 -5.75 29.37
CA MET A 1 57.69 -4.68 29.03
C MET A 1 57.59 -4.70 27.51
N VAL A 2 56.55 -5.26 26.89
CA VAL A 2 55.23 -4.64 26.70
C VAL A 2 54.13 -5.72 26.68
N ALA A 3 52.99 -5.40 27.30
CA ALA A 3 51.85 -6.27 27.51
C ALA A 3 50.95 -6.39 26.27
N GLU A 4 50.51 -7.62 26.00
CA GLU A 4 49.51 -7.99 24.99
C GLU A 4 48.12 -7.70 25.57
N THR A 5 47.54 -6.55 25.22
CA THR A 5 46.20 -6.17 25.67
C THR A 5 45.16 -6.78 24.73
N LEU A 6 44.49 -7.80 25.26
CA LEU A 6 43.25 -8.40 24.78
C LEU A 6 42.16 -7.33 24.62
N PHE A 7 41.84 -6.92 23.39
CA PHE A 7 40.71 -6.03 23.12
C PHE A 7 39.40 -6.83 23.01
N PRO A 8 38.31 -6.43 23.70
CA PRO A 8 37.00 -7.05 23.56
C PRO A 8 36.38 -6.71 22.20
N THR A 9 35.78 -7.68 21.54
CA THR A 9 35.07 -7.52 20.26
C THR A 9 33.87 -6.58 20.42
N PRO A 10 33.82 -5.41 19.74
CA PRO A 10 32.59 -4.68 19.59
C PRO A 10 31.86 -5.18 18.33
N PHE A 11 30.54 -5.00 18.34
CA PHE A 11 29.64 -5.03 17.17
C PHE A 11 28.81 -6.31 16.95
N ARG A 12 27.72 -6.43 17.72
CA ARG A 12 26.58 -7.33 17.45
C ARG A 12 25.34 -6.57 16.94
N LEU A 13 25.53 -5.45 16.24
CA LEU A 13 24.42 -4.60 15.75
C LEU A 13 23.83 -5.10 14.43
N THR A 14 24.64 -5.65 13.52
CA THR A 14 24.17 -6.04 12.19
C THR A 14 23.24 -7.27 12.21
N SER A 15 23.39 -8.17 13.19
CA SER A 15 22.52 -9.36 13.29
C SER A 15 21.12 -9.01 13.79
N GLN A 16 21.00 -8.05 14.71
CA GLN A 16 19.72 -7.67 15.32
C GLN A 16 18.79 -6.95 14.33
N ILE A 17 19.35 -6.15 13.42
CA ILE A 17 18.58 -5.44 12.39
C ILE A 17 18.03 -6.45 11.36
N ALA A 18 18.85 -7.43 10.96
CA ALA A 18 18.42 -8.47 10.02
C ALA A 18 17.39 -9.45 10.62
N GLU A 19 17.46 -9.75 11.92
CA GLU A 19 16.45 -10.55 12.62
C GLU A 19 15.12 -9.79 12.79
N ALA A 20 15.17 -8.48 13.05
CA ALA A 20 13.99 -7.63 13.16
C ALA A 20 13.23 -7.51 11.83
N ASP A 21 13.92 -7.34 10.71
CA ASP A 21 13.31 -7.31 9.37
C ASP A 21 12.67 -8.67 9.01
N ARG A 22 13.32 -9.79 9.34
CA ARG A 22 12.75 -11.13 9.11
C ARG A 22 11.54 -11.42 9.99
N ALA A 23 11.53 -10.96 11.24
CA ALA A 23 10.39 -11.08 12.13
C ALA A 23 9.20 -10.22 11.66
N SER A 24 9.47 -9.03 11.13
CA SER A 24 8.47 -8.13 10.54
C SER A 24 7.87 -8.72 9.25
N ALA A 25 8.71 -9.30 8.38
CA ALA A 25 8.25 -10.00 7.18
C ALA A 25 7.35 -11.21 7.49
N LYS A 26 7.60 -11.91 8.60
CA LYS A 26 6.74 -13.01 9.09
C LYS A 26 5.40 -12.54 9.68
N THR A 27 5.27 -11.24 9.93
CA THR A 27 4.09 -10.62 10.56
C THR A 27 3.14 -9.98 9.55
N LEU A 28 3.55 -9.85 8.28
CA LEU A 28 2.60 -9.65 7.19
C LEU A 28 1.75 -10.91 7.13
N LYS A 29 0.56 -10.87 7.73
CA LYS A 29 -0.41 -11.96 7.61
C LYS A 29 -0.63 -12.19 6.12
N ALA A 30 -0.10 -13.29 5.60
CA ALA A 30 -0.55 -13.81 4.33
C ALA A 30 -2.07 -13.86 4.43
N THR A 31 -2.74 -13.20 3.49
CA THR A 31 -4.19 -13.21 3.37
C THR A 31 -4.67 -14.65 3.52
N GLN A 32 -5.37 -14.97 4.61
CA GLN A 32 -5.47 -16.37 5.05
C GLN A 32 -6.55 -17.14 4.29
N ASN A 33 -7.41 -16.42 3.58
CA ASN A 33 -8.52 -16.98 2.83
C ASN A 33 -8.82 -16.19 1.56
N GLU A 34 -9.56 -16.85 0.67
CA GLU A 34 -9.98 -16.30 -0.63
C GLU A 34 -10.79 -15.01 -0.49
N VAL A 35 -11.60 -14.89 0.57
CA VAL A 35 -12.45 -13.71 0.82
C VAL A 35 -11.62 -12.46 1.11
N GLU A 36 -10.61 -12.58 1.96
CA GLU A 36 -9.69 -11.47 2.25
C GLU A 36 -8.85 -11.13 0.99
N ALA A 37 -8.51 -12.12 0.16
CA ALA A 37 -7.78 -11.89 -1.09
C ALA A 37 -8.62 -11.11 -2.10
N ARG A 38 -9.91 -11.46 -2.21
CA ARG A 38 -10.86 -10.72 -3.03
C ARG A 38 -11.03 -9.29 -2.53
N ALA A 39 -11.25 -9.11 -1.23
CA ALA A 39 -11.42 -7.79 -0.63
C ALA A 39 -10.18 -6.91 -0.82
N ALA A 40 -8.97 -7.47 -0.72
CA ALA A 40 -7.73 -6.77 -0.99
C ALA A 40 -7.61 -6.35 -2.46
N ALA A 41 -8.00 -7.23 -3.39
CA ALA A 41 -7.98 -6.93 -4.82
C ALA A 41 -9.00 -5.85 -5.22
N ASP A 42 -10.22 -5.90 -4.67
CA ASP A 42 -11.24 -4.86 -4.86
C ASP A 42 -10.78 -3.52 -4.28
N SER A 43 -10.15 -3.54 -3.10
CA SER A 43 -9.58 -2.32 -2.48
C SER A 43 -8.45 -1.73 -3.32
N PHE A 44 -7.63 -2.57 -3.94
CA PHE A 44 -6.58 -2.14 -4.85
C PHE A 44 -7.17 -1.45 -6.09
N GLU A 45 -8.18 -2.06 -6.72
CA GLU A 45 -8.84 -1.46 -7.88
C GLU A 45 -9.53 -0.13 -7.51
N ALA A 46 -10.21 -0.06 -6.36
CA ALA A 46 -10.80 1.18 -5.87
C ALA A 46 -9.77 2.30 -5.71
N HIS A 47 -8.59 1.99 -5.14
CA HIS A 47 -7.51 2.98 -5.00
C HIS A 47 -6.96 3.40 -6.36
N PHE A 48 -6.73 2.44 -7.26
CA PHE A 48 -6.31 2.72 -8.63
C PHE A 48 -7.29 3.66 -9.35
N LEU A 49 -8.58 3.38 -9.26
CA LEU A 49 -9.63 4.21 -9.86
C LEU A 49 -9.70 5.59 -9.21
N ALA A 50 -9.51 5.69 -7.89
CA ALA A 50 -9.42 6.98 -7.21
C ALA A 50 -8.24 7.83 -7.74
N THR A 51 -7.06 7.23 -7.93
CA THR A 51 -5.90 7.90 -8.53
C THR A 51 -6.16 8.29 -9.99
N PHE A 52 -6.84 7.43 -10.75
CA PHE A 52 -7.24 7.73 -12.12
C PHE A 52 -8.18 8.95 -12.17
N VAL A 53 -9.21 8.97 -11.33
CA VAL A 53 -10.14 10.11 -11.19
C VAL A 53 -9.37 11.36 -10.77
N GLU A 54 -8.46 11.27 -9.80
CA GLU A 54 -7.62 12.40 -9.40
C GLU A 54 -6.77 12.94 -10.55
N SER A 55 -6.23 12.06 -11.41
CA SER A 55 -5.49 12.48 -12.59
C SER A 55 -6.35 13.27 -13.60
N MET A 56 -7.64 12.90 -13.76
CA MET A 56 -8.59 13.62 -14.60
C MET A 56 -8.85 15.06 -14.09
N PHE A 57 -8.84 15.25 -12.76
CA PHE A 57 -9.07 16.54 -12.13
C PHE A 57 -7.80 17.37 -11.87
N SER A 58 -6.60 16.78 -12.01
CA SER A 58 -5.32 17.45 -11.71
C SER A 58 -5.06 18.73 -12.51
N GLY A 59 -5.68 18.88 -13.68
CA GLY A 59 -5.58 20.05 -14.55
C GLY A 59 -6.75 21.04 -14.44
N ILE A 60 -7.82 20.71 -13.70
CA ILE A 60 -8.99 21.57 -13.57
C ILE A 60 -8.75 22.55 -12.42
N LYS A 61 -8.64 23.84 -12.75
CA LYS A 61 -8.53 24.89 -11.73
C LYS A 61 -9.89 25.12 -11.09
N ALA A 62 -9.87 25.29 -9.78
CA ALA A 62 -11.01 25.80 -9.04
C ALA A 62 -11.08 27.32 -9.32
N ASP A 63 -11.87 27.70 -10.32
CA ASP A 63 -11.99 29.09 -10.74
C ASP A 63 -13.03 29.83 -9.88
N GLY A 64 -12.62 30.94 -9.27
CA GLY A 64 -13.53 31.90 -8.61
C GLY A 64 -13.06 32.38 -7.23
N PRO A 65 -13.61 33.48 -6.73
CA PRO A 65 -13.21 34.09 -5.44
C PRO A 65 -13.51 33.21 -4.20
N PHE A 66 -14.26 32.13 -4.36
CA PHE A 66 -14.58 31.14 -3.31
C PHE A 66 -14.11 29.72 -3.66
N GLY A 67 -13.37 29.55 -4.77
CA GLY A 67 -12.85 28.27 -5.23
C GLY A 67 -11.36 28.10 -4.90
N GLY A 68 -10.97 26.87 -4.64
CA GLY A 68 -9.59 26.45 -4.40
C GLY A 68 -9.16 26.49 -2.94
N GLY A 69 -7.85 26.29 -2.74
CA GLY A 69 -7.22 26.24 -1.42
C GLY A 69 -7.16 24.84 -0.81
N GLN A 70 -6.45 24.73 0.31
CA GLN A 70 -6.15 23.43 0.94
C GLN A 70 -7.41 22.71 1.44
N GLY A 71 -8.42 23.46 1.92
CA GLY A 71 -9.69 22.87 2.36
C GLY A 71 -10.42 22.15 1.23
N GLU A 72 -10.59 22.82 0.08
CA GLU A 72 -11.21 22.20 -1.10
C GLU A 72 -10.41 20.99 -1.58
N THR A 73 -9.08 21.08 -1.63
CA THR A 73 -8.22 19.97 -2.07
C THR A 73 -8.44 18.69 -1.25
N VAL A 74 -8.55 18.82 0.09
CA VAL A 74 -8.82 17.67 0.96
C VAL A 74 -10.20 17.08 0.67
N PHE A 75 -11.25 17.90 0.60
CA PHE A 75 -12.60 17.41 0.30
C PHE A 75 -12.70 16.79 -1.10
N ARG A 76 -12.01 17.35 -2.08
CA ARG A 76 -11.95 16.81 -3.44
C ARG A 76 -11.23 15.46 -3.47
N SER A 77 -10.15 15.29 -2.70
CA SER A 77 -9.47 13.99 -2.57
C SER A 77 -10.40 12.94 -1.96
N LEU A 78 -11.13 13.28 -0.90
CA LEU A 78 -12.13 12.37 -0.29
C LEU A 78 -13.24 12.00 -1.28
N LEU A 79 -13.73 12.97 -2.05
CA LEU A 79 -14.74 12.73 -3.09
C LEU A 79 -14.21 11.80 -4.19
N ASN A 80 -12.96 12.00 -4.64
CA ASN A 80 -12.32 11.14 -5.63
C ASN A 80 -12.17 9.70 -5.13
N GLN A 81 -11.88 9.51 -3.83
CA GLN A 81 -11.83 8.19 -3.22
C GLN A 81 -13.19 7.49 -3.26
N GLU A 82 -14.28 8.20 -2.93
CA GLU A 82 -15.63 7.65 -3.03
C GLU A 82 -16.03 7.34 -4.47
N TYR A 83 -15.62 8.17 -5.45
CA TYR A 83 -15.82 7.84 -6.86
C TYR A 83 -15.10 6.56 -7.24
N GLY A 84 -13.81 6.41 -6.89
CA GLY A 84 -13.06 5.18 -7.16
C GLY A 84 -13.69 3.94 -6.53
N ALA A 85 -14.15 4.06 -5.28
CA ALA A 85 -14.83 2.96 -4.58
C ALA A 85 -16.20 2.62 -5.18
N ALA A 86 -16.99 3.62 -5.56
CA ALA A 86 -18.27 3.41 -6.23
C ALA A 86 -18.07 2.75 -7.60
N MET A 87 -17.08 3.21 -8.38
CA MET A 87 -16.75 2.64 -9.69
C MET A 87 -16.35 1.16 -9.57
N SER A 88 -15.46 0.82 -8.63
CA SER A 88 -15.07 -0.57 -8.37
C SER A 88 -16.27 -1.44 -7.98
N ARG A 89 -17.12 -0.98 -7.05
CA ARG A 89 -18.35 -1.70 -6.65
C ARG A 89 -19.36 -1.90 -7.78
N SER A 90 -19.42 -0.97 -8.73
CA SER A 90 -20.37 -1.03 -9.86
C SER A 90 -19.90 -1.91 -11.03
N GLY A 91 -18.77 -2.60 -10.90
CA GLY A 91 -18.24 -3.52 -11.91
C GLY A 91 -16.79 -3.24 -12.31
N GLY A 92 -16.23 -2.11 -11.87
CA GLY A 92 -14.81 -1.81 -12.04
C GLY A 92 -14.32 -1.83 -13.49
N VAL A 93 -13.03 -2.11 -13.66
CA VAL A 93 -12.39 -2.29 -14.98
C VAL A 93 -11.79 -3.70 -15.14
N GLY A 94 -11.90 -4.55 -14.12
CA GLY A 94 -11.43 -5.94 -14.12
C GLY A 94 -10.00 -6.12 -13.61
N ILE A 95 -9.38 -5.06 -13.06
CA ILE A 95 -8.03 -5.15 -12.47
C ILE A 95 -8.08 -6.01 -11.20
N ALA A 96 -9.16 -5.93 -10.42
CA ALA A 96 -9.35 -6.71 -9.21
C ALA A 96 -9.23 -8.22 -9.49
N ASP A 97 -9.74 -8.72 -10.63
CA ASP A 97 -9.66 -10.15 -10.96
C ASP A 97 -8.22 -10.60 -11.20
N SER A 98 -7.44 -9.79 -11.93
CA SER A 98 -6.02 -10.10 -12.21
C SER A 98 -5.18 -10.04 -10.94
N VAL A 99 -5.42 -9.04 -10.09
CA VAL A 99 -4.73 -8.88 -8.81
C VAL A 99 -5.09 -10.00 -7.85
N PHE A 100 -6.34 -10.42 -7.80
CA PHE A 100 -6.79 -11.54 -7.00
C PHE A 100 -6.06 -12.84 -7.39
N GLN A 101 -5.96 -13.15 -8.69
CA GLN A 101 -5.22 -14.33 -9.17
C GLN A 101 -3.73 -14.27 -8.78
N GLU A 102 -3.12 -13.09 -8.87
CA GLU A 102 -1.72 -12.92 -8.47
C GLU A 102 -1.53 -13.06 -6.95
N ILE A 103 -2.46 -12.53 -6.15
CA ILE A 103 -2.48 -12.68 -4.70
C ILE A 103 -2.54 -14.16 -4.31
N LEU A 104 -3.37 -14.97 -4.98
CA LEU A 104 -3.44 -16.42 -4.75
C LEU A 104 -2.15 -17.13 -5.16
N ARG A 105 -1.60 -16.81 -6.33
CA ARG A 105 -0.32 -17.38 -6.81
C ARG A 105 0.81 -17.15 -5.80
N ILE A 106 0.94 -15.94 -5.27
CA ILE A 106 1.99 -15.59 -4.30
C ILE A 106 1.79 -16.37 -2.99
N GLN A 107 0.54 -16.58 -2.56
CA GLN A 107 0.23 -17.39 -1.37
C GLN A 107 0.58 -18.86 -1.58
N GLU A 108 0.23 -19.44 -2.73
CA GLU A 108 0.57 -20.83 -3.06
C GLU A 108 2.08 -21.06 -3.09
N ALA A 109 2.84 -20.13 -3.65
CA ALA A 109 4.31 -20.20 -3.68
C ALA A 109 4.97 -20.05 -2.29
N SER A 110 4.23 -19.54 -1.30
CA SER A 110 4.71 -19.29 0.06
C SER A 110 4.36 -20.41 1.05
N GLN A 111 3.57 -21.41 0.63
CA GLN A 111 3.26 -22.63 1.37
C GLN A 111 4.27 -23.75 1.06
#